data_AF-A0A7V2SJP0-F1
#
_entry.id   AF-A0A7V2SJP0-F1
#
_cell.length_a   1.000
_cell.length_b   1.000
_cell.length_c   1.000
_cell.angle_alpha   90.00
_cell.angle_beta   90.00
_cell.angle_gamma   90.00
#
_symmetry.space_group_name_H-M   'P 1'
#
loop_
_entity.id
_entity.type
_entity.pdbx_description
1 polymer ?
#
loop_
_entity_poly.entity_id
_entity_poly.type
_entity_poly.pdbx_seq_one_letter_code
_entity_poly.pdbx_strand_id
1 'polypeptide(L)'
;SLSGPIQVLNYSYFETDFGDTFRTAAQIRQTIEDNGWSKVVAFQTRNPMHRAHEELCHMAMERLEADGLVIHMLLGKLKKGDIPADVRDASIRKMVEVYFPPNSAIVTGYGFDMLYAGPREAVLHAVFRQNMGASHLIVGRDHAGVGDYYGAFDAQSIFYDIKEGELDIEIFEADHTAYSKKLDKVVMMREAPDHTKDDFVLLSGTAVREMLGQGKAPPEEFSRPEVARVLMDYYQGLDS
;
A
#
# COMPACT_ATOMS: atom_id res chain seq x y z
N SER A 1 10.92 35.84 -3.96
CA SER A 1 10.31 34.53 -4.28
C SER A 1 10.76 34.12 -5.67
N LEU A 2 11.02 32.84 -5.89
CA LEU A 2 11.22 32.29 -7.23
C LEU A 2 9.91 31.57 -7.59
N SER A 3 9.28 31.95 -8.70
CA SER A 3 8.01 31.39 -9.17
C SER A 3 7.90 31.53 -10.68
N GLY A 4 7.37 30.52 -11.37
CA GLY A 4 7.18 30.55 -12.82
C GLY A 4 6.96 29.15 -13.40
N PRO A 5 6.65 29.07 -14.70
CA PRO A 5 6.54 27.79 -15.39
C PRO A 5 7.88 27.05 -15.39
N ILE A 6 7.83 25.72 -15.34
CA ILE A 6 9.01 24.85 -15.42
C ILE A 6 8.86 23.86 -16.58
N GLN A 7 10.00 23.39 -17.08
CA GLN A 7 10.08 22.22 -17.94
C GLN A 7 10.97 21.19 -17.23
N VAL A 8 10.41 20.01 -16.96
CA VAL A 8 11.13 18.91 -16.31
C VAL A 8 11.88 18.11 -17.39
N LEU A 9 13.18 17.87 -17.18
CA LEU A 9 14.05 17.20 -18.16
C LEU A 9 14.27 15.71 -17.86
N ASN A 10 14.05 15.27 -16.62
CA ASN A 10 14.13 13.88 -16.17
C ASN A 10 13.34 13.69 -14.86
N TYR A 11 13.11 12.44 -14.47
CA TYR A 11 12.41 12.10 -13.22
C TYR A 11 13.36 11.82 -12.05
N SER A 12 14.54 12.44 -12.05
CA SER A 12 15.59 12.24 -11.04
C SER A 12 16.02 10.76 -10.92
N TYR A 13 16.54 10.39 -9.76
CA TYR A 13 16.99 9.02 -9.44
C TYR A 13 15.83 8.01 -9.38
N PHE A 14 14.57 8.46 -9.32
CA PHE A 14 13.43 7.57 -9.21
C PHE A 14 13.29 6.65 -10.43
N GLU A 15 13.52 7.19 -11.63
CA GLU A 15 13.47 6.42 -12.86
C GLU A 15 14.73 5.56 -13.04
N THR A 16 15.92 6.07 -12.69
CA THR A 16 17.17 5.33 -12.90
C THR A 16 17.34 4.18 -11.93
N ASP A 17 16.97 4.38 -10.66
CA ASP A 17 17.22 3.41 -9.59
C ASP A 17 16.07 2.40 -9.48
N PHE A 18 14.87 2.74 -10.00
CA PHE A 18 13.66 1.93 -9.89
C PHE A 18 12.92 1.77 -11.23
N GLY A 19 13.61 1.73 -12.37
CA GLY A 19 12.99 1.78 -13.70
C GLY A 19 11.89 0.76 -13.98
N ASP A 20 11.99 -0.46 -13.43
CA ASP A 20 10.95 -1.49 -13.58
C ASP A 20 9.64 -1.16 -12.84
N THR A 21 9.72 -0.28 -11.84
CA THR A 21 8.63 0.05 -10.92
C THR A 21 8.12 1.47 -11.09
N PHE A 22 9.01 2.45 -11.30
CA PHE A 22 8.67 3.85 -11.47
C PHE A 22 7.73 4.03 -12.67
N ARG A 23 6.60 4.71 -12.48
CA ARG A 23 5.68 5.05 -13.55
C ARG A 23 5.18 6.48 -13.39
N THR A 24 5.05 7.16 -14.52
CA THR A 24 4.31 8.43 -14.59
C THR A 24 2.80 8.17 -14.50
N ALA A 25 2.04 9.18 -14.07
CA ALA A 25 0.58 9.10 -14.05
C ALA A 25 -0.01 8.76 -15.44
N ALA A 26 0.57 9.29 -16.51
CA ALA A 26 0.15 9.01 -17.89
C ALA A 26 0.36 7.54 -18.28
N GLN A 27 1.49 6.94 -17.92
CA GLN A 27 1.76 5.52 -18.19
C GLN A 27 0.83 4.60 -17.38
N ILE A 28 0.52 4.97 -16.13
CA ILE A 28 -0.44 4.20 -15.31
C ILE A 28 -1.83 4.29 -15.95
N ARG A 29 -2.28 5.47 -16.37
CA ARG A 29 -3.57 5.64 -17.05
C ARG A 29 -3.65 4.82 -18.33
N GLN A 30 -2.60 4.83 -19.15
CA GLN A 30 -2.55 3.97 -20.34
C GLN A 30 -2.65 2.48 -19.98
N THR A 31 -1.95 2.04 -18.91
CA THR A 31 -2.02 0.64 -18.45
C THR A 31 -3.42 0.26 -17.97
N ILE A 32 -4.11 1.17 -17.27
CA ILE A 32 -5.51 1.01 -16.84
C ILE A 32 -6.43 0.84 -18.05
N GLU A 33 -6.26 1.69 -19.08
CA GLU A 33 -7.03 1.63 -20.33
C GLU A 33 -6.74 0.33 -21.11
N ASP A 34 -5.47 -0.06 -21.24
CA ASP A 34 -5.05 -1.27 -21.94
C ASP A 34 -5.58 -2.55 -21.26
N ASN A 35 -5.69 -2.54 -19.93
CA ASN A 35 -6.28 -3.63 -19.14
C ASN A 35 -7.82 -3.64 -19.18
N GLY A 36 -8.45 -2.61 -19.76
CA GLY A 36 -9.91 -2.46 -19.83
C GLY A 36 -10.57 -2.15 -18.48
N TRP A 37 -9.83 -1.61 -17.52
CA TRP A 37 -10.36 -1.32 -16.18
C TRP A 37 -11.09 0.02 -16.14
N SER A 38 -12.26 0.04 -15.51
CA SER A 38 -13.06 1.25 -15.28
C SER A 38 -13.04 1.67 -13.81
N LYS A 39 -13.36 0.76 -12.89
CA LYS A 39 -13.25 0.98 -11.44
C LYS A 39 -11.91 0.46 -10.94
N VAL A 40 -11.02 1.38 -10.61
CA VAL A 40 -9.67 1.10 -10.14
C VAL A 40 -9.48 1.57 -8.70
N VAL A 41 -8.99 0.68 -7.85
CA VAL A 41 -8.60 0.96 -6.46
C VAL A 41 -7.10 1.23 -6.40
N ALA A 42 -6.68 2.26 -5.68
CA ALA A 42 -5.26 2.52 -5.41
C ALA A 42 -4.91 2.18 -3.95
N PHE A 43 -3.77 1.51 -3.77
CA PHE A 43 -3.21 1.19 -2.46
C PHE A 43 -1.75 1.68 -2.37
N GLN A 44 -1.46 2.53 -1.38
CA GLN A 44 -0.10 2.98 -1.12
C GLN A 44 0.59 2.07 -0.11
N THR A 45 1.82 1.66 -0.42
CA THR A 45 2.71 1.01 0.56
C THR A 45 4.16 1.43 0.38
N ARG A 46 4.93 1.38 1.47
CA ARG A 46 6.39 1.49 1.50
C ARG A 46 7.06 0.23 2.06
N ASN A 47 6.26 -0.70 2.57
CA ASN A 47 6.67 -1.94 3.19
C ASN A 47 6.25 -3.11 2.29
N PRO A 48 6.87 -4.30 2.44
CA PRO A 48 6.27 -5.53 1.94
C PRO A 48 4.81 -5.64 2.39
N MET A 49 3.97 -6.21 1.52
CA MET A 49 2.61 -6.56 1.89
C MET A 49 2.63 -7.92 2.56
N HIS A 50 1.97 -8.02 3.71
CA HIS A 50 1.64 -9.29 4.36
C HIS A 50 0.15 -9.59 4.11
N ARG A 51 -0.34 -10.73 4.60
CA ARG A 51 -1.71 -11.19 4.34
C ARG A 51 -2.77 -10.16 4.75
N ALA A 52 -2.52 -9.39 5.81
CA ALA A 52 -3.42 -8.33 6.24
C ALA A 52 -3.65 -7.22 5.19
N HIS A 53 -2.60 -6.78 4.48
CA HIS A 53 -2.72 -5.77 3.42
C HIS A 53 -3.24 -6.36 2.11
N GLU A 54 -2.85 -7.60 1.80
CA GLU A 54 -3.37 -8.37 0.68
C GLU A 54 -4.90 -8.47 0.75
N GLU A 55 -5.41 -8.98 1.88
CA GLU A 55 -6.84 -9.18 2.11
C GLU A 55 -7.58 -7.84 2.22
N LEU A 56 -6.94 -6.77 2.73
CA LEU A 56 -7.52 -5.42 2.67
C LEU A 56 -7.75 -4.97 1.22
N CYS A 57 -6.80 -5.23 0.32
CA CYS A 57 -6.97 -4.92 -1.10
C CYS A 57 -8.09 -5.75 -1.72
N HIS A 58 -8.16 -7.06 -1.42
CA HIS A 58 -9.27 -7.90 -1.87
C HIS A 58 -10.63 -7.41 -1.35
N MET A 59 -10.74 -7.06 -0.07
CA MET A 59 -11.97 -6.50 0.50
C MET A 59 -12.39 -5.21 -0.20
N ALA A 60 -11.43 -4.31 -0.48
CA ALA A 60 -11.73 -3.07 -1.18
C ALA A 60 -12.20 -3.34 -2.61
N MET A 61 -11.50 -4.20 -3.35
CA MET A 61 -11.88 -4.57 -4.71
C MET A 61 -13.24 -5.25 -4.77
N GLU A 62 -13.53 -6.20 -3.87
CA GLU A 62 -14.80 -6.91 -3.82
C GLU A 62 -15.96 -5.96 -3.52
N ARG A 63 -15.84 -5.15 -2.47
CA ARG A 63 -16.93 -4.26 -2.01
C ARG A 63 -17.24 -3.13 -2.99
N LEU A 64 -16.23 -2.68 -3.73
CA LEU A 64 -16.37 -1.64 -4.75
C LEU A 64 -16.67 -2.22 -6.14
N GLU A 65 -16.69 -3.56 -6.26
CA GLU A 65 -16.75 -4.27 -7.54
C GLU A 65 -15.74 -3.68 -8.54
N ALA A 66 -14.48 -3.57 -8.10
CA ALA A 66 -13.40 -2.96 -8.86
C ALA A 66 -12.83 -3.94 -9.90
N ASP A 67 -12.51 -3.41 -11.08
CA ASP A 67 -11.89 -4.16 -12.17
C ASP A 67 -10.40 -4.42 -11.91
N GLY A 68 -9.74 -3.51 -11.18
CA GLY A 68 -8.32 -3.63 -10.90
C GLY A 68 -7.79 -2.82 -9.72
N LEU A 69 -6.60 -3.19 -9.29
CA LEU A 69 -5.84 -2.58 -8.21
C LEU A 69 -4.52 -2.01 -8.72
N VAL A 70 -4.21 -0.78 -8.34
CA VAL A 70 -2.87 -0.21 -8.50
C VAL A 70 -2.19 -0.17 -7.13
N ILE A 71 -1.25 -1.08 -6.92
CA ILE A 71 -0.32 -1.00 -5.80
C ILE A 71 0.72 0.05 -6.16
N HIS A 72 0.65 1.20 -5.49
CA HIS A 72 1.39 2.40 -5.86
C HIS A 72 2.40 2.80 -4.77
N MET A 73 3.62 2.27 -4.91
CA MET A 73 4.66 2.40 -3.90
C MET A 73 5.29 3.80 -3.87
N LEU A 74 5.57 4.29 -2.67
CA LEU A 74 6.42 5.47 -2.50
C LEU A 74 7.89 5.06 -2.67
N LEU A 75 8.53 5.54 -3.73
CA LEU A 75 9.94 5.29 -4.03
C LEU A 75 10.79 6.39 -3.43
N GLY A 76 11.95 6.02 -2.89
CA GLY A 76 12.86 6.95 -2.26
C GLY A 76 14.07 6.26 -1.67
N LYS A 77 14.93 7.06 -1.03
CA LYS A 77 16.14 6.53 -0.38
C LYS A 77 15.79 5.69 0.84
N LEU A 78 16.51 4.57 1.00
CA LEU A 78 16.39 3.69 2.16
C LEU A 78 16.78 4.42 3.45
N LYS A 79 16.03 4.21 4.52
CA LYS A 79 16.48 4.51 5.90
C LYS A 79 17.17 3.28 6.49
N LYS A 80 17.99 3.48 7.53
CA LYS A 80 18.64 2.38 8.24
C LYS A 80 17.58 1.41 8.79
N GLY A 81 17.64 0.15 8.35
CA GLY A 81 16.70 -0.90 8.73
C GLY A 81 15.52 -1.10 7.77
N ASP A 82 15.42 -0.29 6.70
CA ASP A 82 14.45 -0.52 5.63
C ASP A 82 14.88 -1.72 4.76
N ILE A 83 13.88 -2.47 4.27
CA ILE A 83 14.09 -3.54 3.28
C ILE A 83 14.43 -2.89 1.94
N PRO A 84 15.47 -3.37 1.22
CA PRO A 84 15.82 -2.91 -0.12
C PRO A 84 14.64 -2.92 -1.09
N ALA A 85 14.66 -1.99 -2.05
CA ALA A 85 13.54 -1.76 -2.94
C ALA A 85 13.22 -2.95 -3.85
N ASP A 86 14.25 -3.63 -4.33
CA ASP A 86 14.19 -4.86 -5.13
C ASP A 86 13.58 -6.02 -4.33
N VAL A 87 13.96 -6.20 -3.06
CA VAL A 87 13.39 -7.23 -2.19
C VAL A 87 11.90 -6.96 -1.90
N ARG A 88 11.56 -5.69 -1.60
CA ARG A 88 10.17 -5.28 -1.40
C ARG A 88 9.35 -5.50 -2.68
N ASP A 89 9.83 -5.05 -3.82
CA ASP A 89 9.15 -5.21 -5.12
C ASP A 89 8.95 -6.69 -5.45
N ALA A 90 9.98 -7.52 -5.30
CA ALA A 90 9.89 -8.97 -5.49
C ALA A 90 8.83 -9.61 -4.57
N SER A 91 8.77 -9.20 -3.29
CA SER A 91 7.78 -9.72 -2.34
C SER A 91 6.34 -9.38 -2.73
N ILE A 92 6.10 -8.15 -3.21
CA ILE A 92 4.76 -7.68 -3.62
C ILE A 92 4.38 -8.31 -4.97
N ARG A 93 5.30 -8.41 -5.93
CA ARG A 93 5.05 -9.07 -7.21
C ARG A 93 4.74 -10.55 -7.02
N LYS A 94 5.46 -11.24 -6.13
CA LYS A 94 5.17 -12.64 -5.80
C LYS A 94 3.78 -12.80 -5.19
N MET A 95 3.35 -11.87 -4.33
CA MET A 95 1.99 -11.84 -3.81
C MET A 95 0.96 -11.69 -4.94
N VAL A 96 1.15 -10.71 -5.83
CA VAL A 96 0.24 -10.47 -6.96
C VAL A 96 0.17 -11.68 -7.89
N GLU A 97 1.31 -12.28 -8.23
CA GLU A 97 1.38 -13.43 -9.14
C GLU A 97 0.59 -14.65 -8.63
N VAL A 98 0.62 -14.90 -7.31
CA VAL A 98 0.09 -16.13 -6.72
C VAL A 98 -1.33 -15.96 -6.18
N TYR A 99 -1.64 -14.78 -5.62
CA TYR A 99 -2.84 -14.57 -4.81
C TYR A 99 -3.86 -13.61 -5.43
N PHE A 100 -3.52 -12.93 -6.53
CA PHE A 100 -4.46 -12.09 -7.26
C PHE A 100 -4.92 -12.77 -8.55
N PRO A 101 -6.21 -12.66 -8.94
CA PRO A 101 -6.67 -13.12 -10.24
C PRO A 101 -5.84 -12.50 -11.39
N PRO A 102 -5.69 -13.18 -12.53
CA PRO A 102 -5.09 -12.60 -13.72
C PRO A 102 -5.76 -11.27 -14.09
N ASN A 103 -4.97 -10.29 -14.53
CA ASN A 103 -5.45 -8.95 -14.91
C ASN A 103 -6.27 -8.23 -13.82
N SER A 104 -5.91 -8.38 -12.54
CA SER A 104 -6.62 -7.71 -11.43
C SER A 104 -5.75 -6.77 -10.59
N ALA A 105 -4.42 -6.82 -10.71
CA ALA A 105 -3.52 -5.92 -9.99
C ALA A 105 -2.25 -5.60 -10.78
N ILE A 106 -1.77 -4.36 -10.66
CA ILE A 106 -0.45 -3.93 -11.15
C ILE A 106 0.39 -3.35 -10.00
N VAL A 107 1.71 -3.57 -10.09
CA VAL A 107 2.71 -3.06 -9.14
C VAL A 107 3.47 -1.91 -9.78
N THR A 108 3.38 -0.72 -9.18
CA THR A 108 3.94 0.53 -9.68
C THR A 108 4.54 1.35 -8.53
N GLY A 109 5.25 2.44 -8.85
CA GLY A 109 5.71 3.40 -7.86
C GLY A 109 5.91 4.80 -8.41
N TYR A 110 5.97 5.77 -7.50
CA TYR A 110 6.20 7.18 -7.79
C TYR A 110 7.30 7.75 -6.91
N GLY A 111 7.96 8.79 -7.41
CA GLY A 111 8.99 9.52 -6.69
C GLY A 111 8.44 10.78 -6.01
N PHE A 112 8.54 10.82 -4.69
CA PHE A 112 8.18 11.98 -3.87
C PHE A 112 8.84 11.87 -2.49
N ASP A 113 9.10 13.00 -1.83
CA ASP A 113 9.51 12.99 -0.43
C ASP A 113 8.27 13.12 0.45
N MET A 114 7.99 12.06 1.25
CA MET A 114 6.84 12.03 2.15
C MET A 114 6.86 13.23 3.11
N LEU A 115 5.73 13.92 3.22
CA LEU A 115 5.58 15.12 4.05
C LEU A 115 5.33 14.77 5.52
N TYR A 116 4.77 13.58 5.78
CA TYR A 116 4.26 13.15 7.08
C TYR A 116 3.19 14.13 7.61
N ALA A 117 2.33 14.64 6.72
CA ALA A 117 1.35 15.68 7.02
C ALA A 117 -0.07 15.15 7.24
N GLY A 118 -0.19 13.84 7.52
CA GLY A 118 -1.43 13.18 7.93
C GLY A 118 -2.60 13.51 7.00
N PRO A 119 -3.71 14.08 7.50
CA PRO A 119 -4.90 14.37 6.72
C PRO A 119 -4.65 15.20 5.46
N ARG A 120 -3.77 16.21 5.51
CA ARG A 120 -3.52 17.06 4.34
C ARG A 120 -2.77 16.30 3.24
N GLU A 121 -1.85 15.42 3.63
CA GLU A 121 -1.15 14.55 2.70
C GLU A 121 -2.06 13.44 2.16
N ALA A 122 -3.07 12.98 2.92
CA ALA A 122 -4.11 12.09 2.40
C ALA A 122 -4.90 12.74 1.24
N VAL A 123 -5.23 14.03 1.34
CA VAL A 123 -5.87 14.76 0.23
C VAL A 123 -4.92 14.88 -0.98
N LEU A 124 -3.65 15.22 -0.77
CA LEU A 124 -2.65 15.23 -1.85
C LEU A 124 -2.54 13.85 -2.52
N HIS A 125 -2.52 12.80 -1.70
CA HIS A 125 -2.53 11.41 -2.14
C HIS A 125 -3.73 11.15 -3.06
N ALA A 126 -4.95 11.50 -2.66
CA ALA A 126 -6.13 11.31 -3.49
C ALA A 126 -6.01 12.04 -4.84
N VAL A 127 -5.58 13.32 -4.84
CA VAL A 127 -5.42 14.14 -6.05
C VAL A 127 -4.56 13.45 -7.12
N PHE A 128 -3.36 12.98 -6.77
CA PHE A 128 -2.50 12.38 -7.78
C PHE A 128 -2.88 10.93 -8.13
N ARG A 129 -3.65 10.23 -7.28
CA ARG A 129 -4.28 8.95 -7.64
C ARG A 129 -5.43 9.15 -8.64
N GLN A 130 -6.22 10.21 -8.50
CA GLN A 130 -7.20 10.58 -9.52
C GLN A 130 -6.51 10.85 -10.87
N ASN A 131 -5.42 11.62 -10.85
CA ASN A 131 -4.67 11.94 -12.07
C ASN A 131 -4.13 10.68 -12.78
N MET A 132 -3.63 9.69 -12.03
CA MET A 132 -3.15 8.43 -12.61
C MET A 132 -4.27 7.48 -13.08
N GLY A 133 -5.54 7.80 -12.81
CA GLY A 133 -6.70 7.04 -13.29
C GLY A 133 -7.39 6.16 -12.23
N ALA A 134 -7.04 6.28 -10.95
CA ALA A 134 -7.76 5.56 -9.91
C ALA A 134 -9.12 6.23 -9.61
N SER A 135 -10.16 5.41 -9.52
CA SER A 135 -11.51 5.81 -9.09
C SER A 135 -11.67 5.81 -7.56
N HIS A 136 -10.85 5.01 -6.85
CA HIS A 136 -10.91 4.88 -5.41
C HIS A 136 -9.50 4.88 -4.80
N LEU A 137 -9.37 5.43 -3.59
CA LEU A 137 -8.15 5.34 -2.78
C LEU A 137 -8.46 4.68 -1.43
N ILE A 138 -7.68 3.66 -1.07
CA ILE A 138 -7.70 3.10 0.28
C ILE A 138 -7.01 4.09 1.23
N VAL A 139 -7.74 4.55 2.25
CA VAL A 139 -7.22 5.39 3.34
C VAL A 139 -7.46 4.68 4.66
N GLY A 140 -6.39 4.19 5.27
CA GLY A 140 -6.45 3.48 6.55
C GLY A 140 -6.30 4.37 7.78
N ARG A 141 -6.18 3.72 8.94
CA ARG A 141 -5.86 4.37 10.21
C ARG A 141 -4.50 5.08 10.15
N ASP A 142 -4.42 6.31 10.66
CA ASP A 142 -3.19 7.12 10.77
C ASP A 142 -2.46 7.31 9.42
N HIS A 143 -3.23 7.42 8.33
CA HIS A 143 -2.69 7.54 6.98
C HIS A 143 -1.82 8.79 6.82
N ALA A 144 -0.58 8.58 6.37
CA ALA A 144 0.45 9.61 6.23
C ALA A 144 0.80 10.38 7.52
N GLY A 145 0.44 9.84 8.69
CA GLY A 145 0.75 10.43 9.99
C GLY A 145 2.20 10.21 10.46
N VAL A 146 2.55 10.89 11.54
CA VAL A 146 3.80 10.70 12.27
C VAL A 146 3.56 11.04 13.74
N GLY A 147 4.19 10.30 14.66
CA GLY A 147 4.02 10.51 16.10
C GLY A 147 2.54 10.45 16.50
N ASP A 148 2.13 11.36 17.38
CA ASP A 148 0.76 11.45 17.89
C ASP A 148 0.08 12.78 17.49
N TYR A 149 0.45 13.35 16.33
CA TYR A 149 -0.06 14.66 15.88
C TYR A 149 -1.49 14.61 15.31
N TYR A 150 -1.98 13.43 14.91
CA TYR A 150 -3.25 13.25 14.21
C TYR A 150 -4.08 12.16 14.87
N GLY A 151 -5.40 12.33 14.86
CA GLY A 151 -6.34 11.30 15.26
C GLY A 151 -6.32 10.11 14.30
N ALA A 152 -6.74 8.95 14.81
CA ALA A 152 -6.69 7.67 14.11
C ALA A 152 -7.36 7.69 12.72
N PHE A 153 -8.42 8.48 12.54
CA PHE A 153 -9.21 8.54 11.30
C PHE A 153 -9.37 9.98 10.77
N ASP A 154 -8.53 10.91 11.22
CA ASP A 154 -8.58 12.31 10.74
C ASP A 154 -8.30 12.39 9.24
N ALA A 155 -7.48 11.48 8.72
CA ALA A 155 -7.17 11.37 7.30
C ALA A 155 -8.33 10.86 6.45
N GLN A 156 -9.37 10.29 7.05
CA GLN A 156 -10.63 9.97 6.38
C GLN A 156 -11.61 11.15 6.53
N SER A 157 -11.74 11.66 7.75
CA SER A 157 -12.70 12.71 8.08
C SER A 157 -12.47 14.02 7.31
N ILE A 158 -11.23 14.33 6.94
CA ILE A 158 -10.90 15.52 6.13
C ILE A 158 -11.61 15.53 4.77
N PHE A 159 -11.98 14.36 4.22
CA PHE A 159 -12.67 14.29 2.94
C PHE A 159 -14.15 14.71 3.03
N TYR A 160 -14.75 14.71 4.24
CA TYR A 160 -16.13 15.17 4.42
C TYR A 160 -16.28 16.69 4.24
N ASP A 161 -15.17 17.42 4.32
CA ASP A 161 -15.13 18.87 4.08
C ASP A 161 -14.89 19.23 2.60
N ILE A 162 -14.56 18.24 1.75
CA ILE A 162 -14.37 18.43 0.31
C ILE A 162 -15.73 18.44 -0.38
N LYS A 163 -15.99 19.46 -1.18
CA LYS A 163 -17.30 19.60 -1.84
C LYS A 163 -17.40 18.67 -3.04
N GLU A 164 -18.62 18.25 -3.34
CA GLU A 164 -18.93 17.51 -4.55
C GLU A 164 -18.38 18.23 -5.79
N GLY A 165 -17.66 17.48 -6.65
CA GLY A 165 -17.02 18.00 -7.86
C GLY A 165 -15.66 18.67 -7.66
N GLU A 166 -15.16 18.83 -6.42
CA GLU A 166 -13.77 19.27 -6.18
C GLU A 166 -12.77 18.10 -6.35
N LEU A 167 -13.23 16.87 -6.12
CA LEU A 167 -12.47 15.65 -6.28
C LEU A 167 -13.42 14.52 -6.72
N ASP A 168 -13.05 13.79 -7.77
CA ASP A 168 -13.85 12.69 -8.35
C ASP A 168 -13.49 11.33 -7.75
N ILE A 169 -12.26 11.17 -7.24
CA ILE A 169 -11.83 9.93 -6.59
C ILE A 169 -12.54 9.76 -5.24
N GLU A 170 -13.08 8.57 -5.01
CA GLU A 170 -13.75 8.22 -3.75
C GLU A 170 -12.79 7.57 -2.77
N ILE A 171 -13.09 7.67 -1.47
CA ILE A 171 -12.25 7.09 -0.42
C ILE A 171 -12.85 5.77 0.06
N PHE A 172 -12.08 4.69 -0.07
CA PHE A 172 -12.33 3.47 0.68
C PHE A 172 -11.73 3.65 2.07
N GLU A 173 -12.56 4.08 3.02
CA GLU A 173 -12.19 4.18 4.42
C GLU A 173 -11.85 2.79 4.93
N ALA A 174 -10.59 2.54 5.26
CA ALA A 174 -10.13 1.27 5.81
C ALA A 174 -9.85 1.39 7.32
N ASP A 175 -9.67 0.26 7.97
CA ASP A 175 -9.21 0.19 9.36
C ASP A 175 -8.05 -0.80 9.45
N HIS A 176 -7.43 -0.90 10.63
CA HIS A 176 -6.44 -1.94 10.90
C HIS A 176 -7.04 -3.32 10.56
N THR A 177 -6.35 -4.07 9.72
CA THR A 177 -6.72 -5.45 9.39
C THR A 177 -5.88 -6.44 10.17
N ALA A 178 -6.53 -7.48 10.66
CA ALA A 178 -5.88 -8.57 11.37
C ALA A 178 -6.61 -9.89 11.12
N TYR A 179 -5.89 -11.00 11.24
CA TYR A 179 -6.51 -12.32 11.18
C TYR A 179 -7.31 -12.59 12.45
N SER A 180 -8.62 -12.83 12.32
CA SER A 180 -9.47 -13.28 13.40
C SER A 180 -9.39 -14.81 13.54
N LYS A 181 -9.04 -15.28 14.73
CA LYS A 181 -9.07 -16.71 15.10
C LYS A 181 -10.50 -17.24 15.24
N LYS A 182 -11.46 -16.36 15.57
CA LYS A 182 -12.89 -16.73 15.71
C LYS A 182 -13.58 -16.90 14.37
N LEU A 183 -13.27 -16.02 13.42
CA LEU A 183 -13.90 -15.97 12.10
C LEU A 183 -13.07 -16.68 11.03
N ASP A 184 -11.85 -17.11 11.38
CA ASP A 184 -10.91 -17.83 10.52
C ASP A 184 -10.59 -17.07 9.21
N LYS A 185 -10.48 -15.74 9.30
CA LYS A 185 -10.20 -14.85 8.16
C LYS A 185 -9.65 -13.51 8.61
N VAL A 186 -9.05 -12.78 7.68
CA VAL A 186 -8.71 -11.37 7.91
C VAL A 186 -10.00 -10.55 7.93
N VAL A 187 -10.08 -9.60 8.87
CA VAL A 187 -11.19 -8.64 9.01
C VAL A 187 -10.61 -7.26 9.29
N MET A 188 -11.34 -6.20 8.96
CA MET A 188 -11.11 -4.89 9.54
C MET A 188 -11.58 -4.90 11.00
N MET A 189 -10.76 -4.43 11.93
CA MET A 189 -11.03 -4.56 13.37
C MET A 189 -12.38 -3.94 13.79
N ARG A 190 -12.78 -2.80 13.22
CA ARG A 190 -14.12 -2.22 13.45
C ARG A 190 -15.30 -3.12 13.09
N GLU A 191 -15.10 -4.14 12.25
CA GLU A 191 -16.13 -5.10 11.84
C GLU A 191 -16.21 -6.31 12.77
N ALA A 192 -15.35 -6.35 13.79
CA ALA A 192 -15.28 -7.39 14.79
C ALA A 192 -15.40 -6.79 16.22
N PRO A 193 -16.47 -6.02 16.53
CA PRO A 193 -16.61 -5.31 17.81
C PRO A 193 -16.77 -6.24 19.02
N ASP A 194 -17.10 -7.51 18.79
CA ASP A 194 -17.23 -8.57 19.80
C ASP A 194 -15.89 -9.30 20.08
N HIS A 195 -14.81 -8.91 19.41
CA HIS A 195 -13.49 -9.50 19.59
C HIS A 195 -12.69 -8.81 20.70
N THR A 196 -11.90 -9.62 21.38
CA THR A 196 -10.83 -9.17 22.26
C THR A 196 -9.50 -9.20 21.50
N LYS A 197 -8.45 -8.58 22.07
CA LYS A 197 -7.11 -8.57 21.45
C LYS A 197 -6.57 -9.99 21.20
N ASP A 198 -6.90 -10.93 22.07
CA ASP A 198 -6.40 -12.32 21.98
C ASP A 198 -7.08 -13.13 20.87
N ASP A 199 -8.22 -12.65 20.35
CA ASP A 199 -8.91 -13.23 19.21
C ASP A 199 -8.22 -12.92 17.87
N PHE A 200 -7.21 -12.04 17.86
CA PHE A 200 -6.45 -11.67 16.66
C PHE A 200 -5.04 -12.25 16.64
N VAL A 201 -4.53 -12.53 15.44
CA VAL A 201 -3.10 -12.79 15.22
C VAL A 201 -2.41 -11.45 14.90
N LEU A 202 -1.62 -10.96 15.86
CA LEU A 202 -0.87 -9.72 15.73
C LEU A 202 0.62 -10.02 15.97
N LEU A 203 1.47 -9.67 15.01
CA LEU A 203 2.93 -9.74 15.16
C LEU A 203 3.54 -8.34 15.05
N SER A 204 4.44 -8.03 15.97
CA SER A 204 5.23 -6.81 15.87
C SER A 204 6.24 -6.93 14.73
N GLY A 205 6.57 -5.81 14.06
CA GLY A 205 7.59 -5.83 13.00
C GLY A 205 8.95 -6.36 13.48
N THR A 206 9.30 -6.17 14.76
CA THR A 206 10.51 -6.76 15.36
C THR A 206 10.42 -8.28 15.41
N ALA A 207 9.30 -8.85 15.86
CA ALA A 207 9.10 -10.29 15.91
C ALA A 207 9.14 -10.92 14.50
N VAL A 208 8.49 -10.27 13.52
CA VAL A 208 8.53 -10.72 12.12
C VAL A 208 9.96 -10.78 11.58
N ARG A 209 10.75 -9.72 11.76
CA ARG A 209 12.14 -9.69 11.30
C ARG A 209 13.01 -10.73 11.98
N GLU A 210 12.86 -10.92 13.29
CA GLU A 210 13.61 -11.93 14.04
C GLU A 210 13.29 -13.34 13.53
N MET A 211 12.01 -13.66 13.31
CA MET A 211 11.61 -14.95 12.74
C MET A 211 12.24 -15.17 11.36
N LEU A 212 12.12 -14.19 10.47
CA LEU A 212 12.63 -14.29 9.11
C LEU A 212 14.16 -14.44 9.06
N GLY A 213 14.91 -13.70 9.90
CA GLY A 213 16.36 -13.84 10.01
C GLY A 213 16.81 -15.19 10.55
N GLN A 214 16.00 -15.84 11.39
CA GLN A 214 16.22 -17.21 11.85
C GLN A 214 15.78 -18.28 10.82
N GLY A 215 15.34 -17.88 9.61
CA GLY A 215 14.79 -18.80 8.61
C GLY A 215 13.46 -19.43 9.00
N LYS A 216 12.71 -18.79 9.91
CA LYS A 216 11.38 -19.24 10.34
C LYS A 216 10.32 -18.34 9.69
N ALA A 217 9.42 -18.94 8.94
CA ALA A 217 8.29 -18.21 8.38
C ALA A 217 7.33 -17.76 9.49
N PRO A 218 6.77 -16.53 9.42
CA PRO A 218 5.59 -16.17 10.19
C PRO A 218 4.43 -17.15 9.93
N PRO A 219 3.44 -17.25 10.83
CA PRO A 219 2.24 -18.05 10.60
C PRO A 219 1.54 -17.66 9.29
N GLU A 220 0.86 -18.59 8.64
CA GLU A 220 0.16 -18.36 7.36
C GLU A 220 -1.01 -17.37 7.50
N GLU A 221 -1.54 -17.23 8.70
CA GLU A 221 -2.50 -16.20 9.11
C GLU A 221 -1.92 -14.79 8.98
N PHE A 222 -0.59 -14.66 9.07
CA PHE A 222 0.12 -13.38 8.98
C PHE A 222 0.78 -13.17 7.61
N SER A 223 1.54 -14.14 7.11
CA SER A 223 2.30 -14.00 5.85
C SER A 223 2.13 -15.22 4.96
N ARG A 224 1.92 -14.98 3.67
CA ARG A 224 1.94 -16.03 2.65
C ARG A 224 3.33 -16.69 2.60
N PRO A 225 3.43 -18.03 2.47
CA PRO A 225 4.71 -18.75 2.47
C PRO A 225 5.71 -18.28 1.40
N GLU A 226 5.25 -17.96 0.20
CA GLU A 226 6.07 -17.51 -0.94
C GLU A 226 6.60 -16.09 -0.71
N VAL A 227 5.79 -15.23 -0.11
CA VAL A 227 6.19 -13.88 0.29
C VAL A 227 7.20 -13.95 1.43
N ALA A 228 6.93 -14.80 2.43
CA ALA A 228 7.85 -15.05 3.54
C ALA A 228 9.20 -15.59 3.03
N ARG A 229 9.21 -16.47 2.02
CA ARG A 229 10.43 -16.97 1.39
C ARG A 229 11.32 -15.85 0.86
N VAL A 230 10.77 -14.95 0.05
CA VAL A 230 11.52 -13.81 -0.50
C VAL A 230 12.15 -12.97 0.60
N LEU A 231 11.42 -12.73 1.69
CA LEU A 231 11.91 -11.95 2.82
C LEU A 231 12.95 -12.72 3.65
N MET A 232 12.76 -14.03 3.86
CA MET A 232 13.73 -14.89 4.56
C MET A 232 15.06 -14.93 3.82
N ASP A 233 15.04 -15.15 2.50
CA ASP A 233 16.26 -15.21 1.69
C ASP A 233 17.08 -13.91 1.82
N TYR A 234 16.40 -12.76 1.87
CA TYR A 234 17.05 -11.48 2.15
C TYR A 234 17.64 -11.41 3.57
N TYR A 235 16.85 -11.71 4.61
CA TYR A 235 17.31 -11.56 5.99
C TYR A 235 18.44 -12.53 6.35
N GLN A 236 18.38 -13.77 5.88
CA GLN A 236 19.47 -14.74 6.07
C GLN A 236 20.73 -14.35 5.30
N GLY A 237 20.58 -13.62 4.18
CA GLY A 237 21.68 -13.04 3.42
C GLY A 237 22.42 -11.89 4.14
N LEU A 238 21.84 -11.29 5.18
CA LEU A 238 22.50 -10.24 5.97
C LEU A 238 23.46 -10.78 7.02
N ASP A 239 23.20 -11.99 7.51
CA ASP A 239 23.95 -12.66 8.58
C ASP A 239 24.99 -13.67 8.04
N SER A 240 25.12 -13.79 6.71
CA SER A 240 26.06 -14.70 6.02
C SER A 240 27.35 -14.04 5.55
#